data_AF-A0AB39P365-F1
#
_entry.id   AF-A0AB39P365-F1
#
_cell.length_a   1.000
_cell.length_b   1.000
_cell.length_c   1.000
_cell.angle_alpha   90.00
_cell.angle_beta   90.00
_cell.angle_gamma   90.00
#
_symmetry.space_group_name_H-M   'P 1'
#
loop_
_entity.id
_entity.type
_entity.pdbx_description
1 polymer ?
#
loop_
_entity_poly.entity_id
_entity_poly.type
_entity_poly.pdbx_seq_one_letter_code
_entity_poly.pdbx_strand_id
1 'polypeptide(L)'
;MRRRPRLLSLWAMVLTVMIGSVLGTVVLAPPVQAATAFTSTAVNQNGGNCLDLPGSSTADGIQLIQWPCHGEANQTFTFTPVSGTTDQYGIGTSTSGKCVEVNGASTADNATIVQRTCGTGSHQKFRLTPVTNNGTNNAFALQAVHSGKCVAPSGDSSAGNTGLVQLPCSNAASRVWRLPNYAGGGGPTTPPTRTVRVFWLKPSDVPFDQRYPDGIAGVMREAQRYYKQELGKTFTLNDPVVEVVNGDQPRSWYENTPNGGDRYWWAVTNMQNELARKFGLNNPDSRWLNVGEISAEGEGAGGGASPGWVVLSGHDADGAAGTSGQSKNRWYGGMVHELGHAFGLPDSSSTDGTPMSASFYDYPNTHFNQSQKNQILNGPYGGFLS
;
A
#
# COMPACT_ATOMS: atom_id res chain seq x y z
N MET A 1 -31.68 14.55 86.63
CA MET A 1 -31.21 13.80 85.43
C MET A 1 -32.03 14.31 84.25
N ARG A 2 -31.55 14.78 83.10
CA ARG A 2 -30.30 14.66 82.33
C ARG A 2 -30.00 16.03 81.68
N ARG A 3 -28.75 16.49 81.72
CA ARG A 3 -28.25 17.67 80.99
C ARG A 3 -27.87 17.26 79.56
N ARG A 4 -28.29 18.05 78.55
CA ARG A 4 -27.89 17.92 77.13
C ARG A 4 -26.54 18.62 76.90
N PRO A 5 -25.59 18.08 76.13
CA PRO A 5 -24.37 18.78 75.73
C PRO A 5 -24.48 19.44 74.34
N ARG A 6 -23.61 20.43 74.15
CA ARG A 6 -23.48 21.38 73.03
C ARG A 6 -22.85 20.73 71.78
N LEU A 7 -23.30 21.15 70.60
CA LEU A 7 -22.71 20.83 69.29
C LEU A 7 -21.63 21.85 68.93
N LEU A 8 -20.45 21.37 68.54
CA LEU A 8 -19.35 22.12 67.90
C LEU A 8 -19.46 21.95 66.38
N SER A 9 -19.45 23.07 65.66
CA SER A 9 -19.49 23.17 64.20
C SER A 9 -18.10 23.01 63.58
N LEU A 10 -17.93 22.01 62.70
CA LEU A 10 -16.77 21.83 61.83
C LEU A 10 -17.08 22.37 60.42
N TRP A 11 -16.14 23.14 59.88
CA TRP A 11 -16.14 23.67 58.52
C TRP A 11 -15.88 22.55 57.49
N ALA A 12 -16.71 22.43 56.47
CA ALA A 12 -16.50 21.53 55.33
C ALA A 12 -16.01 22.32 54.11
N MET A 13 -14.85 21.95 53.59
CA MET A 13 -14.31 22.40 52.30
C MET A 13 -15.17 21.82 51.16
N VAL A 14 -15.71 22.68 50.31
CA VAL A 14 -16.42 22.27 49.08
C VAL A 14 -15.38 22.06 47.98
N LEU A 15 -15.21 20.81 47.55
CA LEU A 15 -14.44 20.44 46.36
C LEU A 15 -15.43 20.31 45.19
N THR A 16 -15.43 21.28 44.27
CA THR A 16 -16.25 21.25 43.07
C THR A 16 -15.60 20.32 42.04
N VAL A 17 -16.17 19.13 41.82
CA VAL A 17 -15.80 18.25 40.71
C VAL A 17 -16.54 18.73 39.47
N MET A 18 -15.81 19.33 38.53
CA MET A 18 -16.32 19.65 37.19
C MET A 18 -16.32 18.35 36.37
N ILE A 19 -17.49 17.75 36.15
CA ILE A 19 -17.67 16.66 35.18
C ILE A 19 -17.73 17.30 33.80
N GLY A 20 -16.59 17.35 33.10
CA GLY A 20 -16.55 17.67 31.68
C GLY A 20 -17.12 16.52 30.86
N SER A 21 -18.33 16.68 30.35
CA SER A 21 -18.92 15.77 29.36
C SER A 21 -18.16 15.90 28.04
N VAL A 22 -17.20 15.02 27.79
CA VAL A 22 -16.59 14.83 26.48
C VAL A 22 -17.60 14.05 25.63
N LEU A 23 -18.36 14.75 24.78
CA LEU A 23 -19.02 14.12 23.64
C LEU A 23 -17.93 13.72 22.65
N GLY A 24 -17.37 12.53 22.84
CA GLY A 24 -16.47 11.91 21.87
C GLY A 24 -17.25 11.61 20.60
N THR A 25 -17.05 12.40 19.55
CA THR A 25 -17.46 12.02 18.20
C THR A 25 -16.73 10.72 17.86
N VAL A 26 -17.49 9.63 17.78
CA VAL A 26 -16.99 8.38 17.19
C VAL A 26 -16.73 8.68 15.72
N VAL A 27 -15.47 8.97 15.38
CA VAL A 27 -15.01 8.95 14.00
C VAL A 27 -15.00 7.49 13.60
N LEU A 28 -16.05 7.04 12.89
CA LEU A 28 -16.01 5.76 12.21
C LEU A 28 -14.84 5.82 11.23
N ALA A 29 -13.87 4.92 11.39
CA ALA A 29 -12.84 4.73 10.39
C ALA A 29 -13.51 4.60 9.01
N PRO A 30 -12.92 5.16 7.93
CA PRO A 30 -13.43 4.91 6.59
C PRO A 30 -13.54 3.39 6.38
N PRO A 31 -14.57 2.89 5.67
CA PRO A 31 -14.66 1.46 5.41
C PRO A 31 -13.33 1.02 4.78
N VAL A 32 -12.72 -0.01 5.37
CA VAL A 32 -11.58 -0.70 4.78
C VAL A 32 -11.98 -1.01 3.35
N GLN A 33 -11.26 -0.45 2.38
CA GLN A 33 -11.56 -0.63 0.96
C GLN A 33 -11.68 -2.13 0.70
N ALA A 34 -12.89 -2.58 0.36
CA ALA A 34 -13.13 -3.97 0.11
C ALA A 34 -12.25 -4.39 -1.07
N ALA A 35 -11.60 -5.54 -0.97
CA ALA A 35 -11.06 -6.20 -2.15
C ALA A 35 -12.13 -6.17 -3.25
N THR A 36 -11.73 -5.92 -4.50
CA THR A 36 -12.63 -5.83 -5.64
C THR A 36 -12.59 -7.12 -6.45
N ALA A 37 -13.72 -7.48 -7.08
CA ALA A 37 -13.73 -8.62 -7.96
C ALA A 37 -12.95 -8.34 -9.24
N PHE A 38 -12.21 -9.34 -9.72
CA PHE A 38 -11.44 -9.24 -10.97
C PHE A 38 -11.41 -10.59 -11.68
N THR A 39 -11.07 -10.57 -12.97
CA THR A 39 -10.93 -11.79 -13.78
C THR A 39 -9.54 -11.86 -14.37
N SER A 40 -8.85 -12.97 -14.16
CA SER A 40 -7.45 -13.14 -14.55
C SER A 40 -7.16 -14.57 -14.97
N THR A 41 -6.15 -14.73 -15.82
CA THR A 41 -5.40 -15.98 -15.87
C THR A 41 -4.49 -16.08 -14.64
N ALA A 42 -4.04 -17.28 -14.29
CA ALA A 42 -3.00 -17.47 -13.30
C ALA A 42 -1.82 -18.21 -13.93
N VAL A 43 -0.67 -17.55 -14.05
CA VAL A 43 0.52 -18.05 -14.74
C VAL A 43 1.54 -18.54 -13.72
N ASN A 44 1.83 -19.83 -13.68
CA ASN A 44 2.85 -20.39 -12.80
C ASN A 44 4.23 -19.85 -13.17
N GLN A 45 5.00 -19.42 -12.18
CA GLN A 45 6.32 -18.85 -12.43
C GLN A 45 7.39 -19.91 -12.71
N ASN A 46 7.09 -21.20 -12.54
CA ASN A 46 7.92 -22.30 -12.99
C ASN A 46 7.42 -22.86 -14.34
N GLY A 47 7.98 -22.35 -15.44
CA GLY A 47 7.68 -22.82 -16.79
C GLY A 47 6.57 -22.06 -17.52
N GLY A 48 5.88 -21.11 -16.88
CA GLY A 48 4.97 -20.18 -17.56
C GLY A 48 3.63 -20.78 -17.97
N ASN A 49 3.27 -21.96 -17.49
CA ASN A 49 1.97 -22.58 -17.74
C ASN A 49 0.85 -21.88 -16.95
N CYS A 50 -0.36 -21.89 -17.49
CA CYS A 50 -1.54 -21.34 -16.86
C CYS A 50 -2.28 -22.38 -16.02
N LEU A 51 -2.92 -21.93 -14.94
CA LEU A 51 -4.00 -22.65 -14.26
C LEU A 51 -5.06 -22.97 -15.31
N ASP A 52 -5.46 -24.23 -15.41
CA ASP A 52 -6.33 -24.71 -16.48
C ASP A 52 -7.36 -25.69 -15.92
N LEU A 53 -8.61 -25.51 -16.35
CA LEU A 53 -9.69 -26.47 -16.16
C LEU A 53 -9.76 -27.43 -17.38
N PRO A 54 -9.34 -28.69 -17.23
CA PRO A 54 -9.20 -29.60 -18.36
C PRO A 54 -10.50 -29.75 -19.17
N GLY A 55 -10.39 -29.55 -20.48
CA GLY A 55 -11.48 -29.74 -21.43
C GLY A 55 -12.68 -28.81 -21.20
N SER A 56 -12.50 -27.68 -20.52
CA SER A 56 -13.58 -26.74 -20.19
C SER A 56 -14.75 -27.40 -19.43
N SER A 57 -14.48 -28.49 -18.70
CA SER A 57 -15.51 -29.33 -18.09
C SER A 57 -16.37 -28.58 -17.08
N THR A 58 -17.68 -28.82 -17.11
CA THR A 58 -18.64 -28.25 -16.13
C THR A 58 -18.94 -29.20 -14.98
N ALA A 59 -18.31 -30.38 -14.92
CA ALA A 59 -18.53 -31.38 -13.87
C ALA A 59 -17.88 -30.98 -12.53
N ASP A 60 -18.42 -31.51 -11.42
CA ASP A 60 -17.79 -31.39 -10.10
C ASP A 60 -16.64 -32.40 -9.96
N GLY A 61 -15.63 -32.03 -9.15
CA GLY A 61 -14.50 -32.91 -8.81
C GLY A 61 -13.42 -32.99 -9.90
N ILE A 62 -13.51 -32.19 -10.96
CA ILE A 62 -12.45 -32.12 -11.97
C ILE A 62 -11.22 -31.47 -11.36
N GLN A 63 -10.11 -32.21 -11.32
CA GLN A 63 -8.82 -31.69 -10.89
C GLN A 63 -8.30 -30.67 -11.91
N LEU A 64 -7.91 -29.49 -11.42
CA LEU A 64 -7.26 -28.48 -12.24
C LEU A 64 -5.83 -28.92 -12.54
N ILE A 65 -5.33 -28.52 -13.71
CA ILE A 65 -3.96 -28.78 -14.16
C ILE A 65 -3.25 -27.45 -14.39
N GLN A 66 -1.95 -27.53 -14.66
CA GLN A 66 -1.28 -26.49 -15.43
C GLN A 66 -1.17 -26.90 -16.90
N TRP A 67 -1.36 -25.95 -17.80
CA TRP A 67 -1.26 -26.17 -19.24
C TRP A 67 -0.67 -24.93 -19.94
N PRO A 68 0.01 -25.07 -21.10
CA PRO A 68 0.45 -23.91 -21.87
C PRO A 68 -0.67 -22.89 -22.05
N CYS A 69 -0.35 -21.62 -21.76
CA CYS A 69 -1.32 -20.55 -21.85
C CYS A 69 -1.80 -20.36 -23.31
N HIS A 70 -3.11 -20.44 -23.53
CA HIS A 70 -3.75 -20.30 -24.85
C HIS A 70 -4.91 -19.30 -24.87
N GLY A 71 -5.28 -18.74 -23.71
CA GLY A 71 -6.20 -17.62 -23.61
C GLY A 71 -7.69 -17.96 -23.74
N GLU A 72 -8.04 -19.25 -23.74
CA GLU A 72 -9.44 -19.67 -23.73
C GLU A 72 -10.06 -19.58 -22.32
N ALA A 73 -11.39 -19.70 -22.26
CA ALA A 73 -12.17 -19.48 -21.05
C ALA A 73 -11.83 -20.44 -19.91
N ASN A 74 -11.33 -21.65 -20.21
CA ASN A 74 -10.89 -22.63 -19.19
C ASN A 74 -9.57 -22.27 -18.50
N GLN A 75 -8.86 -21.23 -18.97
CA GLN A 75 -7.70 -20.66 -18.29
C GLN A 75 -8.00 -19.32 -17.62
N THR A 76 -9.27 -18.91 -17.62
CA THR A 76 -9.71 -17.62 -17.10
C THR A 76 -10.56 -17.82 -15.84
N PHE A 77 -10.22 -17.13 -14.77
CA PHE A 77 -10.86 -17.30 -13.45
C PHE A 77 -11.30 -15.96 -12.88
N THR A 78 -12.48 -15.94 -12.26
CA THR A 78 -13.04 -14.78 -11.57
C THR A 78 -12.75 -14.87 -10.09
N PHE A 79 -12.00 -13.92 -9.56
CA PHE A 79 -11.69 -13.81 -8.14
C PHE A 79 -12.71 -12.89 -7.49
N THR A 80 -13.52 -13.44 -6.59
CA THR A 80 -14.58 -12.73 -5.89
C THR A 80 -14.19 -12.52 -4.42
N PRO A 81 -14.07 -11.26 -3.95
CA PRO A 81 -13.72 -10.91 -2.59
C PRO A 81 -14.61 -11.57 -1.54
N VAL A 82 -14.00 -12.06 -0.47
CA VAL A 82 -14.73 -12.50 0.72
C VAL A 82 -15.03 -11.27 1.58
N SER A 83 -16.31 -10.97 1.76
CA SER A 83 -16.77 -9.84 2.58
C SER A 83 -16.12 -9.84 3.98
N GLY A 84 -15.66 -8.68 4.43
CA GLY A 84 -14.99 -8.50 5.72
C GLY A 84 -13.51 -8.89 5.72
N THR A 85 -12.91 -9.18 4.55
CA THR A 85 -11.48 -9.45 4.40
C THR A 85 -10.89 -8.55 3.30
N THR A 86 -9.59 -8.31 3.37
CA THR A 86 -8.85 -7.48 2.39
C THR A 86 -8.10 -8.31 1.36
N ASP A 87 -7.92 -9.60 1.59
CA ASP A 87 -7.01 -10.43 0.81
C ASP A 87 -7.50 -11.86 0.53
N GLN A 88 -8.74 -12.21 0.91
CA GLN A 88 -9.34 -13.50 0.62
C GLN A 88 -10.35 -13.42 -0.52
N TYR A 89 -10.32 -14.43 -1.38
CA TYR A 89 -11.17 -14.53 -2.57
C TYR A 89 -11.73 -15.94 -2.70
N GLY A 90 -12.97 -16.05 -3.17
CA GLY A 90 -13.44 -17.23 -3.89
C GLY A 90 -12.93 -17.15 -5.33
N ILE A 91 -12.51 -18.28 -5.90
CA ILE A 91 -12.00 -18.35 -7.28
C ILE A 91 -13.01 -19.12 -8.12
N GLY A 92 -13.71 -18.43 -9.01
CA GLY A 92 -14.70 -18.99 -9.92
C GLY A 92 -14.08 -19.36 -11.26
N THR A 93 -14.45 -20.50 -11.81
CA THR A 93 -14.11 -20.92 -13.18
C THR A 93 -15.05 -20.22 -14.17
N SER A 94 -14.51 -19.54 -15.20
CA SER A 94 -15.34 -18.74 -16.10
C SER A 94 -16.26 -19.57 -17.02
N THR A 95 -15.92 -20.85 -17.25
CA THR A 95 -16.71 -21.75 -18.11
C THR A 95 -17.98 -22.28 -17.44
N SER A 96 -17.97 -22.48 -16.12
CA SER A 96 -19.06 -23.15 -15.40
C SER A 96 -19.65 -22.34 -14.24
N GLY A 97 -18.99 -21.25 -13.82
CA GLY A 97 -19.37 -20.48 -12.63
C GLY A 97 -19.14 -21.20 -11.29
N LYS A 98 -18.53 -22.39 -11.31
CA LYS A 98 -18.17 -23.16 -10.11
C LYS A 98 -16.89 -22.64 -9.46
N CYS A 99 -16.63 -23.07 -8.24
CA CYS A 99 -15.51 -22.59 -7.44
C CYS A 99 -14.35 -23.59 -7.46
N VAL A 100 -13.13 -23.06 -7.46
CA VAL A 100 -11.91 -23.80 -7.15
C VAL A 100 -11.91 -24.11 -5.66
N GLU A 101 -11.48 -25.31 -5.29
CA GLU A 101 -11.39 -25.75 -3.89
C GLU A 101 -10.28 -26.77 -3.66
N VAL A 102 -9.91 -26.96 -2.39
CA VAL A 102 -9.14 -28.13 -1.97
C VAL A 102 -10.10 -29.29 -1.72
N ASN A 103 -9.91 -30.39 -2.46
CA ASN A 103 -10.84 -31.52 -2.45
C ASN A 103 -11.01 -32.11 -1.04
N GLY A 104 -12.27 -32.26 -0.62
CA GLY A 104 -12.64 -32.80 0.69
C GLY A 104 -12.18 -31.96 1.88
N ALA A 105 -11.85 -30.67 1.68
CA ALA A 105 -11.27 -29.80 2.71
C ALA A 105 -10.03 -30.38 3.40
N SER A 106 -9.32 -31.28 2.72
CA SER A 106 -8.14 -31.95 3.28
C SER A 106 -7.07 -30.93 3.68
N THR A 107 -6.32 -31.22 4.73
CA THR A 107 -5.13 -30.45 5.14
C THR A 107 -3.83 -31.16 4.78
N ALA A 108 -3.90 -32.35 4.17
CA ALA A 108 -2.74 -33.12 3.76
C ALA A 108 -2.03 -32.49 2.55
N ASP A 109 -0.71 -32.69 2.47
CA ASP A 109 0.04 -32.40 1.25
C ASP A 109 -0.47 -33.27 0.10
N ASN A 110 -0.36 -32.75 -1.12
CA ASN A 110 -0.83 -33.40 -2.34
C ASN A 110 -2.36 -33.59 -2.43
N ALA A 111 -3.15 -32.99 -1.53
CA ALA A 111 -4.59 -32.93 -1.75
C ALA A 111 -4.89 -32.13 -3.02
N THR A 112 -5.73 -32.68 -3.90
CA THR A 112 -6.00 -32.15 -5.23
C THR A 112 -6.78 -30.84 -5.19
N ILE A 113 -6.43 -29.92 -6.09
CA ILE A 113 -7.21 -28.71 -6.35
C ILE A 113 -8.26 -29.03 -7.42
N VAL A 114 -9.53 -28.84 -7.12
CA VAL A 114 -10.65 -29.24 -8.00
C VAL A 114 -11.64 -28.10 -8.22
N GLN A 115 -12.43 -28.20 -9.29
CA GLN A 115 -13.65 -27.42 -9.47
C GLN A 115 -14.81 -28.11 -8.75
N ARG A 116 -15.62 -27.36 -8.00
CA ARG A 116 -16.88 -27.84 -7.41
C ARG A 116 -17.90 -26.71 -7.30
N THR A 117 -19.18 -27.08 -7.25
CA THR A 117 -20.28 -26.20 -6.82
C THR A 117 -19.85 -25.27 -5.66
N CYS A 118 -20.05 -23.97 -5.85
CA CYS A 118 -19.67 -22.94 -4.87
C CYS A 118 -20.48 -23.08 -3.57
N GLY A 119 -19.80 -22.91 -2.44
CA GLY A 119 -20.34 -22.92 -1.09
C GLY A 119 -19.63 -21.89 -0.21
N THR A 120 -19.82 -22.00 1.11
CA THR A 120 -19.30 -21.02 2.09
C THR A 120 -18.06 -21.50 2.85
N GLY A 121 -17.62 -22.74 2.62
CA GLY A 121 -16.51 -23.39 3.30
C GLY A 121 -15.17 -22.68 3.07
N SER A 122 -14.30 -22.68 4.08
CA SER A 122 -12.97 -22.05 4.00
C SER A 122 -12.00 -22.75 3.04
N HIS A 123 -12.28 -23.99 2.65
CA HIS A 123 -11.51 -24.73 1.64
C HIS A 123 -11.78 -24.29 0.19
N GLN A 124 -12.80 -23.45 -0.02
CA GLN A 124 -13.07 -22.76 -1.29
C GLN A 124 -12.64 -21.29 -1.28
N LYS A 125 -11.92 -20.87 -0.23
CA LYS A 125 -11.42 -19.49 -0.07
C LYS A 125 -9.91 -19.52 -0.13
N PHE A 126 -9.33 -18.59 -0.88
CA PHE A 126 -7.90 -18.46 -1.06
C PHE A 126 -7.45 -17.06 -0.70
N ARG A 127 -6.41 -16.97 0.11
CA ARG A 127 -5.67 -15.75 0.36
C ARG A 127 -4.67 -15.53 -0.78
N LEU A 128 -4.62 -14.32 -1.32
CA LEU A 128 -3.58 -13.91 -2.26
C LEU A 128 -2.40 -13.34 -1.47
N THR A 129 -1.40 -14.17 -1.18
CA THR A 129 -0.22 -13.73 -0.43
C THR A 129 0.84 -13.21 -1.40
N PRO A 130 1.20 -11.92 -1.40
CA PRO A 130 2.19 -11.38 -2.32
C PRO A 130 3.55 -12.09 -2.15
N VAL A 131 4.22 -12.40 -3.27
CA VAL A 131 5.56 -12.99 -3.28
C VAL A 131 6.47 -12.17 -4.18
N THR A 132 7.58 -11.71 -3.63
CA THR A 132 8.63 -11.07 -4.44
C THR A 132 9.34 -12.14 -5.28
N ASN A 133 9.15 -12.12 -6.60
CA ASN A 133 9.73 -13.09 -7.52
C ASN A 133 10.40 -12.38 -8.70
N ASN A 134 11.72 -12.12 -8.60
CA ASN A 134 12.59 -11.65 -9.69
C ASN A 134 11.97 -10.58 -10.64
N GLY A 135 11.33 -9.54 -10.10
CA GLY A 135 10.74 -8.46 -10.90
C GLY A 135 9.39 -8.78 -11.56
N THR A 136 8.77 -9.92 -11.20
CA THR A 136 7.43 -10.29 -11.66
C THR A 136 6.37 -9.57 -10.85
N ASN A 137 5.63 -8.67 -11.50
CA ASN A 137 4.48 -8.00 -10.90
C ASN A 137 3.31 -8.98 -10.71
N ASN A 138 2.43 -8.71 -9.74
CA ASN A 138 1.24 -9.51 -9.43
C ASN A 138 1.54 -10.99 -9.16
N ALA A 139 2.66 -11.26 -8.53
CA ALA A 139 3.07 -12.59 -8.11
C ALA A 139 2.51 -12.90 -6.72
N PHE A 140 1.74 -13.98 -6.62
CA PHE A 140 1.08 -14.42 -5.40
C PHE A 140 1.29 -15.90 -5.14
N ALA A 141 1.36 -16.27 -3.88
CA ALA A 141 1.02 -17.61 -3.45
C ALA A 141 -0.50 -17.66 -3.24
N LEU A 142 -1.18 -18.61 -3.90
CA LEU A 142 -2.63 -18.82 -3.73
C LEU A 142 -2.82 -19.76 -2.53
N GLN A 143 -3.01 -19.19 -1.34
CA GLN A 143 -3.04 -19.94 -0.09
C GLN A 143 -4.47 -20.32 0.30
N ALA A 144 -4.78 -21.61 0.39
CA ALA A 144 -6.07 -22.07 0.89
C ALA A 144 -6.27 -21.66 2.35
N VAL A 145 -7.38 -20.99 2.65
CA VAL A 145 -7.62 -20.37 3.97
C VAL A 145 -7.74 -21.41 5.09
N HIS A 146 -8.27 -22.60 4.80
CA HIS A 146 -8.49 -23.64 5.82
C HIS A 146 -7.20 -24.38 6.23
N SER A 147 -6.26 -24.57 5.32
CA SER A 147 -5.04 -25.37 5.54
C SER A 147 -3.78 -24.53 5.67
N GLY A 148 -3.79 -23.29 5.19
CA GLY A 148 -2.61 -22.44 5.09
C GLY A 148 -1.61 -22.90 4.02
N LYS A 149 -1.98 -23.86 3.16
CA LYS A 149 -1.13 -24.40 2.09
C LYS A 149 -1.43 -23.76 0.74
N CYS A 150 -0.45 -23.78 -0.16
CA CYS A 150 -0.50 -23.08 -1.42
C CYS A 150 -0.79 -24.00 -2.60
N VAL A 151 -1.60 -23.51 -3.55
CA VAL A 151 -1.86 -24.19 -4.83
C VAL A 151 -0.56 -24.28 -5.61
N ALA A 152 -0.21 -25.48 -6.07
CA ALA A 152 0.98 -25.70 -6.86
C ALA A 152 0.89 -26.96 -7.73
N PRO A 153 1.73 -27.06 -8.78
CA PRO A 153 1.90 -28.30 -9.51
C PRO A 153 2.43 -29.42 -8.62
N SER A 154 1.87 -30.62 -8.77
CA SER A 154 2.35 -31.82 -8.09
C SER A 154 3.85 -32.03 -8.35
N GLY A 155 4.61 -32.24 -7.28
CA GLY A 155 6.06 -32.44 -7.34
C GLY A 155 6.86 -31.25 -7.86
N ASP A 156 6.31 -30.01 -7.82
CA ASP A 156 6.96 -28.81 -8.34
C ASP A 156 7.29 -28.85 -9.84
N SER A 157 6.64 -29.74 -10.59
CA SER A 157 6.87 -29.92 -12.03
C SER A 157 6.57 -28.64 -12.82
N SER A 158 7.36 -28.38 -13.86
CA SER A 158 7.09 -27.34 -14.88
C SER A 158 6.37 -27.89 -16.12
N ALA A 159 6.11 -29.20 -16.18
CA ALA A 159 5.47 -29.82 -17.32
C ALA A 159 3.99 -29.44 -17.43
N GLY A 160 3.54 -29.18 -18.66
CA GLY A 160 2.11 -29.12 -18.97
C GLY A 160 1.41 -30.44 -18.60
N ASN A 161 0.11 -30.38 -18.39
CA ASN A 161 -0.71 -31.49 -17.90
C ASN A 161 -0.41 -31.96 -16.47
N THR A 162 0.37 -31.21 -15.70
CA THR A 162 0.60 -31.57 -14.29
C THR A 162 -0.63 -31.18 -13.47
N GLY A 163 -1.18 -32.14 -12.72
CA GLY A 163 -2.26 -31.89 -11.78
C GLY A 163 -1.85 -30.95 -10.64
N LEU A 164 -2.78 -30.07 -10.25
CA LEU A 164 -2.56 -29.14 -9.16
C LEU A 164 -3.00 -29.73 -7.82
N VAL A 165 -2.22 -29.41 -6.80
CA VAL A 165 -2.39 -29.85 -5.42
C VAL A 165 -2.12 -28.69 -4.46
N GLN A 166 -2.41 -28.89 -3.18
CA GLN A 166 -1.87 -28.03 -2.13
C GLN A 166 -0.55 -28.59 -1.56
N LEU A 167 0.42 -27.71 -1.35
CA LEU A 167 1.72 -28.01 -0.74
C LEU A 167 2.11 -26.85 0.21
N PRO A 168 3.09 -27.02 1.11
CA PRO A 168 3.56 -25.92 1.94
C PRO A 168 3.97 -24.73 1.08
N CYS A 169 3.55 -23.52 1.49
CA CYS A 169 3.89 -22.30 0.80
C CYS A 169 5.40 -22.06 0.83
N SER A 170 5.97 -21.58 -0.27
CA SER A 170 7.37 -21.18 -0.35
C SER A 170 7.54 -20.14 -1.45
N ASN A 171 8.74 -19.56 -1.55
CA ASN A 171 9.09 -18.61 -2.61
C ASN A 171 9.61 -19.29 -3.88
N ALA A 172 9.58 -20.63 -3.95
CA ALA A 172 9.94 -21.36 -5.16
C ALA A 172 9.00 -20.97 -6.30
N ALA A 173 9.52 -20.78 -7.51
CA ALA A 173 8.74 -20.31 -8.66
C ALA A 173 7.50 -21.19 -8.95
N SER A 174 7.58 -22.48 -8.63
CA SER A 174 6.49 -23.46 -8.75
C SER A 174 5.33 -23.22 -7.79
N ARG A 175 5.56 -22.50 -6.68
CA ARG A 175 4.55 -22.10 -5.69
C ARG A 175 3.97 -20.70 -5.94
N VAL A 176 4.45 -20.01 -6.98
CA VAL A 176 4.11 -18.63 -7.26
C VAL A 176 3.32 -18.54 -8.56
N TRP A 177 2.22 -17.80 -8.50
CA TRP A 177 1.33 -17.55 -9.62
C TRP A 177 1.28 -16.06 -9.91
N ARG A 178 1.55 -15.67 -11.14
CA ARG A 178 1.32 -14.32 -11.62
C ARG A 178 -0.13 -14.18 -12.06
N LEU A 179 -0.82 -13.16 -11.58
CA LEU A 179 -2.18 -12.80 -11.95
C LEU A 179 -2.15 -11.51 -12.79
N PRO A 180 -2.07 -11.58 -14.13
CA PRO A 180 -1.85 -10.40 -14.96
C PRO A 180 -2.90 -9.30 -14.78
N ASN A 181 -4.14 -9.69 -14.50
CA ASN A 181 -5.28 -8.78 -14.37
C ASN A 181 -5.69 -8.56 -12.89
N TYR A 182 -4.81 -8.91 -11.94
CA TYR A 182 -5.06 -8.57 -10.54
C TYR A 182 -5.11 -7.05 -10.38
N ALA A 183 -6.30 -6.55 -10.03
CA ALA A 183 -6.56 -5.12 -9.81
C ALA A 183 -6.69 -4.78 -8.31
N GLY A 184 -6.45 -5.75 -7.41
CA GLY A 184 -6.57 -5.58 -5.96
C GLY A 184 -5.36 -4.86 -5.34
N GLY A 185 -5.32 -3.54 -5.43
CA GLY A 185 -4.46 -2.72 -4.56
C GLY A 185 -2.94 -2.90 -4.72
N GLY A 186 -2.44 -3.14 -5.95
CA GLY A 186 -1.00 -3.33 -6.18
C GLY A 186 -0.49 -3.48 -7.63
N GLY A 187 -1.17 -2.88 -8.63
CA GLY A 187 -0.63 -2.50 -9.96
C GLY A 187 -0.78 -3.48 -11.16
N PRO A 188 -0.83 -3.01 -12.44
CA PRO A 188 -1.27 -1.73 -12.96
C PRO A 188 -2.52 -1.90 -13.86
N THR A 189 -3.68 -1.43 -13.41
CA THR A 189 -4.37 -0.44 -14.26
C THR A 189 -3.43 0.76 -14.31
N THR A 190 -3.13 1.32 -15.48
CA THR A 190 -2.38 2.58 -15.56
C THR A 190 -2.98 3.54 -14.52
N PRO A 191 -2.22 3.98 -13.50
CA PRO A 191 -2.76 4.86 -12.49
C PRO A 191 -3.41 6.07 -13.17
N PRO A 192 -4.60 6.53 -12.71
CA PRO A 192 -5.27 7.64 -13.36
C PRO A 192 -4.30 8.80 -13.52
N THR A 193 -4.31 9.47 -14.67
CA THR A 193 -3.48 10.66 -14.85
C THR A 193 -4.02 11.79 -13.97
N ARG A 194 -3.17 12.77 -13.66
CA ARG A 194 -3.47 13.89 -12.74
C ARG A 194 -3.71 13.48 -11.28
N THR A 195 -3.11 12.37 -10.86
CA THR A 195 -3.05 11.96 -9.45
C THR A 195 -1.64 12.12 -8.88
N VAL A 196 -1.55 12.08 -7.56
CA VAL A 196 -0.29 11.98 -6.83
C VAL A 196 0.00 10.51 -6.55
N ARG A 197 1.13 10.01 -7.06
CA ARG A 197 1.65 8.68 -6.77
C ARG A 197 2.61 8.76 -5.61
N VAL A 198 2.43 7.91 -4.60
CA VAL A 198 3.30 7.86 -3.43
C VAL A 198 3.95 6.51 -3.37
N PHE A 199 5.27 6.48 -3.29
CA PHE A 199 6.07 5.27 -3.26
C PHE A 199 6.80 5.17 -1.94
N TRP A 200 6.76 3.98 -1.34
CA TRP A 200 7.71 3.62 -0.30
C TRP A 200 8.67 2.57 -0.83
N LEU A 201 9.92 2.95 -1.09
CA LEU A 201 10.97 2.03 -1.49
C LEU A 201 11.62 1.42 -0.25
N LYS A 202 11.40 0.11 -0.08
CA LYS A 202 12.00 -0.69 0.97
C LYS A 202 13.22 -1.41 0.39
N PRO A 203 14.47 -1.10 0.81
CA PRO A 203 15.65 -1.84 0.38
C PRO A 203 15.50 -3.36 0.56
N SER A 204 16.27 -4.14 -0.20
CA SER A 204 16.09 -5.59 -0.32
C SER A 204 16.33 -6.33 1.01
N ASP A 205 17.17 -5.78 1.88
CA ASP A 205 17.54 -6.28 3.21
C ASP A 205 16.74 -5.65 4.37
N VAL A 206 15.89 -4.65 4.09
CA VAL A 206 15.00 -4.05 5.09
C VAL A 206 13.73 -4.91 5.19
N PRO A 207 13.34 -5.39 6.39
CA PRO A 207 12.11 -6.17 6.55
C PRO A 207 10.87 -5.30 6.30
N PHE A 208 9.81 -5.92 5.80
CA PHE A 208 8.53 -5.23 5.66
C PHE A 208 7.96 -4.89 7.03
N ASP A 209 7.51 -3.65 7.18
CA ASP A 209 6.85 -3.15 8.38
C ASP A 209 5.70 -2.24 7.97
N GLN A 210 4.48 -2.65 8.33
CA GLN A 210 3.23 -1.99 7.94
C GLN A 210 3.15 -0.54 8.44
N ARG A 211 3.90 -0.17 9.49
CA ARG A 211 3.91 1.18 10.04
C ARG A 211 4.37 2.23 9.04
N TYR A 212 5.27 1.88 8.12
CA TYR A 212 5.78 2.79 7.10
C TYR A 212 4.69 3.19 6.09
N PRO A 213 4.09 2.27 5.30
CA PRO A 213 3.05 2.65 4.35
C PRO A 213 1.82 3.27 5.04
N ASP A 214 1.44 2.83 6.25
CA ASP A 214 0.34 3.44 7.01
C ASP A 214 0.67 4.88 7.45
N GLY A 215 1.89 5.09 7.93
CA GLY A 215 2.41 6.37 8.37
C GLY A 215 2.47 7.39 7.24
N ILE A 216 3.08 6.99 6.12
CA ILE A 216 3.22 7.81 4.90
C ILE A 216 1.84 8.16 4.34
N ALA A 217 0.93 7.18 4.25
CA ALA A 217 -0.45 7.45 3.85
C ALA A 217 -1.15 8.45 4.79
N GLY A 218 -0.88 8.37 6.10
CA GLY A 218 -1.38 9.33 7.09
C GLY A 218 -0.87 10.75 6.85
N VAL A 219 0.42 10.91 6.61
CA VAL A 219 1.04 12.21 6.29
C VAL A 219 0.47 12.80 4.99
N MET A 220 0.32 11.99 3.95
CA MET A 220 -0.24 12.41 2.66
C MET A 220 -1.72 12.80 2.74
N ARG A 221 -2.52 12.08 3.52
CA ARG A 221 -3.93 12.45 3.80
C ARG A 221 -4.03 13.74 4.59
N GLU A 222 -3.11 13.98 5.52
CA GLU A 222 -3.07 15.24 6.26
C GLU A 222 -2.68 16.42 5.35
N ALA A 223 -1.75 16.20 4.41
CA ALA A 223 -1.46 17.18 3.37
C ALA A 223 -2.69 17.42 2.47
N GLN A 224 -3.44 16.39 2.06
CA GLN A 224 -4.69 16.57 1.31
C GLN A 224 -5.69 17.44 2.08
N ARG A 225 -5.86 17.20 3.39
CA ARG A 225 -6.73 17.99 4.28
C ARG A 225 -6.27 19.45 4.32
N TYR A 226 -4.97 19.68 4.53
CA TYR A 226 -4.38 21.02 4.60
C TYR A 226 -4.58 21.79 3.30
N TYR A 227 -4.26 21.21 2.14
CA TYR A 227 -4.46 21.86 0.84
C TYR A 227 -5.95 22.16 0.58
N LYS A 228 -6.86 21.23 0.94
CA LYS A 228 -8.30 21.47 0.83
C LYS A 228 -8.76 22.66 1.67
N GLN A 229 -8.24 22.77 2.90
CA GLN A 229 -8.52 23.88 3.80
C GLN A 229 -7.99 25.20 3.24
N GLU A 230 -6.75 25.23 2.75
CA GLU A 230 -6.10 26.45 2.30
C GLU A 230 -6.58 26.97 0.95
N LEU A 231 -6.93 26.07 0.03
CA LEU A 231 -7.20 26.38 -1.38
C LEU A 231 -8.65 26.12 -1.81
N GLY A 232 -9.45 25.44 -0.99
CA GLY A 232 -10.78 24.94 -1.36
C GLY A 232 -10.75 23.77 -2.37
N LYS A 233 -9.57 23.39 -2.88
CA LYS A 233 -9.29 22.25 -3.75
C LYS A 233 -8.14 21.43 -3.20
N THR A 234 -8.05 20.16 -3.58
CA THR A 234 -6.92 19.31 -3.19
C THR A 234 -6.57 18.32 -4.27
N PHE A 235 -5.42 17.67 -4.13
CA PHE A 235 -4.96 16.65 -5.06
C PHE A 235 -5.62 15.31 -4.79
N THR A 236 -5.68 14.46 -5.82
CA THR A 236 -6.17 13.08 -5.69
C THR A 236 -4.99 12.13 -5.49
N LEU A 237 -4.99 11.37 -4.40
CA LEU A 237 -4.05 10.27 -4.17
C LEU A 237 -4.46 9.04 -4.98
N ASN A 238 -3.48 8.25 -5.39
CA ASN A 238 -3.72 6.91 -5.95
C ASN A 238 -4.44 5.97 -4.96
N ASP A 239 -4.97 4.87 -5.50
CA ASP A 239 -5.37 3.69 -4.73
C ASP A 239 -4.54 2.48 -5.20
N PRO A 240 -3.69 1.89 -4.34
CA PRO A 240 -3.45 2.27 -2.95
C PRO A 240 -2.78 3.64 -2.82
N VAL A 241 -2.94 4.29 -1.66
CA VAL A 241 -2.31 5.60 -1.37
C VAL A 241 -0.79 5.50 -1.46
N VAL A 242 -0.20 4.45 -0.86
CA VAL A 242 1.24 4.18 -0.90
C VAL A 242 1.47 2.89 -1.68
N GLU A 243 2.25 3.00 -2.74
CA GLU A 243 2.75 1.90 -3.53
C GLU A 243 4.05 1.39 -2.89
N VAL A 244 3.99 0.21 -2.26
CA VAL A 244 5.16 -0.42 -1.63
C VAL A 244 6.05 -1.04 -2.70
N VAL A 245 7.31 -0.60 -2.76
CA VAL A 245 8.28 -1.02 -3.76
C VAL A 245 9.42 -1.76 -3.08
N ASN A 246 9.64 -3.01 -3.49
CA ASN A 246 10.86 -3.72 -3.10
C ASN A 246 12.04 -3.18 -3.93
N GLY A 247 13.03 -2.66 -3.21
CA GLY A 247 14.29 -2.19 -3.77
C GLY A 247 15.12 -3.35 -4.32
N ASP A 248 15.82 -3.10 -5.42
CA ASP A 248 16.71 -4.07 -6.05
C ASP A 248 18.04 -4.24 -5.28
N GLN A 249 18.36 -3.28 -4.41
CA GLN A 249 19.65 -3.20 -3.72
C GLN A 249 19.47 -3.21 -2.19
N PRO A 250 20.50 -3.61 -1.42
CA PRO A 250 20.47 -3.50 0.04
C PRO A 250 20.55 -2.03 0.47
N ARG A 251 20.13 -1.73 1.70
CA ARG A 251 20.10 -0.38 2.29
C ARG A 251 21.45 0.31 2.16
N SER A 252 22.52 -0.40 2.49
CA SER A 252 23.89 0.12 2.42
C SER A 252 24.31 0.56 1.01
N TRP A 253 23.74 0.00 -0.05
CA TRP A 253 24.03 0.40 -1.42
C TRP A 253 23.43 1.78 -1.71
N TYR A 254 22.17 2.04 -1.33
CA TYR A 254 21.54 3.35 -1.52
C TYR A 254 22.30 4.44 -0.74
N GLU A 255 22.76 4.12 0.46
CA GLU A 255 23.44 5.06 1.37
C GLU A 255 24.86 5.41 0.94
N ASN A 256 25.55 4.52 0.21
CA ASN A 256 26.99 4.65 -0.06
C ASN A 256 27.36 4.68 -1.55
N THR A 257 26.41 4.46 -2.47
CA THR A 257 26.69 4.52 -3.91
C THR A 257 26.54 5.95 -4.42
N PRO A 258 27.63 6.58 -4.90
CA PRO A 258 27.56 7.93 -5.43
C PRO A 258 26.63 8.04 -6.63
N ASN A 259 25.78 9.06 -6.64
CA ASN A 259 24.88 9.33 -7.75
C ASN A 259 24.64 10.85 -7.85
N GLY A 260 25.37 11.49 -8.76
CA GLY A 260 25.39 12.94 -8.88
C GLY A 260 26.30 13.63 -7.87
N GLY A 261 25.91 14.83 -7.42
CA GLY A 261 26.70 15.74 -6.59
C GLY A 261 26.91 15.28 -5.14
N ASP A 262 26.57 16.14 -4.18
CA ASP A 262 26.84 15.91 -2.77
C ASP A 262 26.21 14.63 -2.22
N ARG A 263 26.89 14.02 -1.23
CA ARG A 263 26.43 12.80 -0.52
C ARG A 263 25.00 12.93 0.02
N TYR A 264 24.59 14.15 0.32
CA TYR A 264 23.24 14.51 0.74
C TYR A 264 22.15 13.88 -0.13
N TRP A 265 22.37 13.83 -1.45
CA TRP A 265 21.36 13.43 -2.43
C TRP A 265 21.42 11.96 -2.85
N TRP A 266 22.46 11.21 -2.50
CA TRP A 266 22.72 9.90 -3.10
C TRP A 266 21.59 8.90 -2.88
N ALA A 267 21.10 8.76 -1.64
CA ALA A 267 20.05 7.79 -1.32
C ALA A 267 18.76 8.07 -2.09
N VAL A 268 18.30 9.32 -2.07
CA VAL A 268 17.05 9.74 -2.73
C VAL A 268 17.16 9.76 -4.25
N THR A 269 18.34 10.07 -4.81
CA THR A 269 18.58 10.04 -6.26
C THR A 269 18.65 8.60 -6.78
N ASN A 270 19.31 7.71 -6.03
CA ASN A 270 19.32 6.27 -6.32
C ASN A 270 17.90 5.68 -6.29
N MET A 271 17.11 6.03 -5.27
CA MET A 271 15.69 5.68 -5.19
C MET A 271 14.92 6.19 -6.43
N GLN A 272 15.04 7.49 -6.74
CA GLN A 272 14.31 8.11 -7.84
C GLN A 272 14.63 7.45 -9.18
N ASN A 273 15.91 7.17 -9.48
CA ASN A 273 16.33 6.48 -10.70
C ASN A 273 15.75 5.06 -10.77
N GLU A 274 15.67 4.36 -9.64
CA GLU A 274 15.08 3.04 -9.59
C GLU A 274 13.56 3.05 -9.81
N LEU A 275 12.85 3.97 -9.16
CA LEU A 275 11.41 4.16 -9.39
C LEU A 275 11.13 4.55 -10.85
N ALA A 276 11.92 5.45 -11.41
CA ALA A 276 11.82 5.85 -12.81
C ALA A 276 11.99 4.66 -13.76
N ARG A 277 13.00 3.80 -13.53
CA ARG A 277 13.22 2.60 -14.33
C ARG A 277 12.09 1.57 -14.17
N LYS A 278 11.59 1.34 -12.95
CA LYS A 278 10.56 0.33 -12.66
C LYS A 278 9.18 0.72 -13.20
N PHE A 279 8.84 2.01 -13.14
CA PHE A 279 7.49 2.49 -13.45
C PHE A 279 7.42 3.41 -14.68
N GLY A 280 8.54 3.60 -15.38
CA GLY A 280 8.63 4.47 -16.54
C GLY A 280 8.28 5.91 -16.22
N LEU A 281 8.74 6.44 -15.08
CA LEU A 281 8.45 7.80 -14.62
C LEU A 281 9.43 8.79 -15.26
N ASN A 282 8.93 9.98 -15.57
CA ASN A 282 9.76 11.12 -15.99
C ASN A 282 9.98 12.10 -14.82
N ASN A 283 10.97 12.96 -14.93
CA ASN A 283 11.19 14.06 -13.99
C ASN A 283 11.41 15.38 -14.76
N PRO A 284 10.41 16.28 -14.83
CA PRO A 284 9.02 16.12 -14.35
C PRO A 284 8.18 15.12 -15.17
N ASP A 285 7.11 14.57 -14.59
CA ASP A 285 6.12 13.73 -15.29
C ASP A 285 4.82 14.50 -15.54
N SER A 286 4.33 14.50 -16.78
CA SER A 286 3.07 15.18 -17.14
C SER A 286 1.82 14.40 -16.73
N ARG A 287 1.97 13.10 -16.42
CA ARG A 287 0.86 12.22 -16.02
C ARG A 287 0.65 12.26 -14.52
N TRP A 288 1.72 12.42 -13.73
CA TRP A 288 1.70 12.24 -12.29
C TRP A 288 2.60 13.24 -11.57
N LEU A 289 2.21 13.63 -10.37
CA LEU A 289 3.12 14.18 -9.37
C LEU A 289 3.56 13.01 -8.49
N ASN A 290 4.85 12.87 -8.23
CA ASN A 290 5.40 11.68 -7.57
C ASN A 290 6.00 12.06 -6.22
N VAL A 291 5.73 11.24 -5.21
CA VAL A 291 6.33 11.31 -3.88
C VAL A 291 7.05 9.99 -3.65
N GLY A 292 8.35 10.02 -3.39
CA GLY A 292 9.14 8.84 -3.06
C GLY A 292 9.72 8.96 -1.67
N GLU A 293 9.55 7.93 -0.86
CA GLU A 293 10.25 7.79 0.43
C GLU A 293 11.05 6.49 0.42
N ILE A 294 12.28 6.50 0.95
CA ILE A 294 13.13 5.32 1.04
C ILE A 294 13.53 5.03 2.49
N SER A 295 13.47 3.77 2.93
CA SER A 295 14.02 3.35 4.23
C SER A 295 15.56 3.18 4.17
N ALA A 296 16.26 4.22 3.74
CA ALA A 296 17.72 4.28 3.67
C ALA A 296 18.18 5.71 3.89
N GLU A 297 19.22 5.90 4.69
CA GLU A 297 19.79 7.21 4.95
C GLU A 297 21.23 7.09 5.46
N GLY A 298 22.16 7.63 4.68
CA GLY A 298 23.56 7.72 5.08
C GLY A 298 23.81 8.95 5.95
N GLU A 299 24.99 9.01 6.57
CA GLU A 299 25.43 10.22 7.27
C GLU A 299 25.38 11.44 6.34
N GLY A 300 24.69 12.49 6.78
CA GLY A 300 24.51 13.73 6.03
C GLY A 300 23.56 13.64 4.85
N ALA A 301 22.80 12.55 4.70
CA ALA A 301 21.73 12.44 3.70
C ALA A 301 20.48 13.24 4.09
N GLY A 302 19.64 13.55 3.10
CA GLY A 302 18.35 14.18 3.33
C GLY A 302 17.44 14.07 2.11
N GLY A 303 16.28 14.72 2.21
CA GLY A 303 15.27 14.80 1.17
C GLY A 303 15.10 16.21 0.61
N GLY A 304 14.17 16.33 -0.32
CA GLY A 304 13.72 17.60 -0.86
C GLY A 304 12.74 17.39 -2.00
N ALA A 305 12.40 18.48 -2.67
CA ALA A 305 11.44 18.44 -3.75
C ALA A 305 11.78 19.41 -4.88
N SER A 306 11.20 19.12 -6.04
CA SER A 306 11.24 19.94 -7.23
C SER A 306 9.91 19.81 -7.98
N PRO A 307 9.59 20.66 -8.97
CA PRO A 307 8.28 20.62 -9.62
C PRO A 307 7.92 19.22 -10.15
N GLY A 308 6.88 18.60 -9.58
CA GLY A 308 6.41 17.25 -9.91
C GLY A 308 7.01 16.09 -9.11
N TRP A 309 7.96 16.36 -8.21
CA TRP A 309 8.66 15.34 -7.45
C TRP A 309 8.94 15.76 -6.01
N VAL A 310 8.61 14.89 -5.07
CA VAL A 310 9.09 14.89 -3.68
C VAL A 310 9.92 13.64 -3.47
N VAL A 311 11.10 13.76 -2.87
CA VAL A 311 11.99 12.64 -2.55
C VAL A 311 12.52 12.76 -1.13
N LEU A 312 12.21 11.77 -0.28
CA LEU A 312 12.47 11.82 1.16
C LEU A 312 13.33 10.63 1.62
N SER A 313 14.14 10.85 2.64
CA SER A 313 15.12 9.87 3.15
C SER A 313 14.53 8.99 4.26
N GLY A 314 15.36 8.10 4.81
CA GLY A 314 14.98 7.18 5.89
C GLY A 314 14.39 7.86 7.13
N HIS A 315 14.96 8.99 7.57
CA HIS A 315 14.46 9.72 8.73
C HIS A 315 13.05 10.25 8.52
N ASP A 316 12.70 10.71 7.32
CA ASP A 316 11.33 11.12 6.98
C ASP A 316 10.37 9.93 7.02
N ALA A 317 10.78 8.79 6.46
CA ALA A 317 10.00 7.55 6.49
C ALA A 317 9.78 7.05 7.93
N ASP A 318 10.81 7.09 8.77
CA ASP A 318 10.73 6.78 10.20
C ASP A 318 9.81 7.75 10.95
N GLY A 319 9.87 9.02 10.55
CA GLY A 319 8.99 10.08 11.01
C GLY A 319 7.51 9.83 10.74
N ALA A 320 7.18 9.56 9.49
CA ALA A 320 5.84 9.22 9.05
C ALA A 320 5.32 7.96 9.77
N ALA A 321 6.17 6.93 9.88
CA ALA A 321 5.88 5.69 10.59
C ALA A 321 5.70 5.86 12.10
N GLY A 322 6.13 7.00 12.67
CA GLY A 322 6.08 7.26 14.11
C GLY A 322 7.13 6.49 14.90
N THR A 323 8.23 6.07 14.27
CA THR A 323 9.33 5.34 14.90
C THR A 323 10.48 6.26 15.33
N SER A 324 10.51 7.51 14.88
CA SER A 324 11.56 8.49 15.20
C SER A 324 11.48 9.09 16.62
N GLY A 325 10.36 8.91 17.34
CA GLY A 325 10.12 9.53 18.64
C GLY A 325 9.81 11.03 18.60
N GLN A 326 9.81 11.66 17.42
CA GLN A 326 9.43 13.05 17.23
C GLN A 326 7.92 13.21 16.99
N SER A 327 7.40 14.42 17.27
CA SER A 327 5.99 14.74 17.02
C SER A 327 5.64 14.62 15.54
N LYS A 328 4.46 14.06 15.23
CA LYS A 328 3.95 13.96 13.86
C LYS A 328 3.78 15.31 13.15
N ASN A 329 3.59 16.39 13.91
CA ASN A 329 3.43 17.73 13.34
C ASN A 329 4.62 18.17 12.49
N ARG A 330 5.85 17.78 12.87
CA ARG A 330 7.04 18.09 12.06
C ARG A 330 6.92 17.48 10.67
N TRP A 331 6.49 16.23 10.59
CA TRP A 331 6.38 15.49 9.33
C TRP A 331 5.18 15.92 8.50
N TYR A 332 4.09 16.34 9.16
CA TYR A 332 2.96 16.99 8.48
C TYR A 332 3.37 18.32 7.83
N GLY A 333 4.04 19.19 8.59
CA GLY A 333 4.56 20.46 8.08
C GLY A 333 5.58 20.27 6.96
N GLY A 334 6.53 19.34 7.13
CA GLY A 334 7.52 19.00 6.13
C GLY A 334 6.89 18.50 4.83
N MET A 335 5.95 17.56 4.87
CA MET A 335 5.30 17.09 3.64
C MET A 335 4.52 18.21 2.93
N VAL A 336 3.85 19.09 3.67
CA VAL A 336 3.18 20.26 3.07
C VAL A 336 4.18 21.19 2.38
N HIS A 337 5.35 21.42 3.00
CA HIS A 337 6.43 22.21 2.42
C HIS A 337 6.95 21.60 1.11
N GLU A 338 7.31 20.32 1.14
CA GLU A 338 7.86 19.61 -0.02
C GLU A 338 6.85 19.47 -1.16
N LEU A 339 5.58 19.20 -0.84
CA LEU A 339 4.52 19.24 -1.84
C LEU A 339 4.35 20.63 -2.44
N GLY A 340 4.59 21.70 -1.66
CA GLY A 340 4.59 23.07 -2.17
C GLY A 340 5.58 23.26 -3.31
N HIS A 341 6.81 22.76 -3.15
CA HIS A 341 7.81 22.73 -4.23
C HIS A 341 7.38 21.85 -5.40
N ALA A 342 6.78 20.69 -5.13
CA ALA A 342 6.25 19.83 -6.19
C ALA A 342 5.12 20.49 -6.98
N PHE A 343 4.32 21.36 -6.36
CA PHE A 343 3.33 22.21 -7.02
C PHE A 343 3.92 23.48 -7.66
N GLY A 344 5.23 23.68 -7.56
CA GLY A 344 5.97 24.74 -8.26
C GLY A 344 6.27 25.98 -7.43
N LEU A 345 6.12 25.94 -6.10
CA LEU A 345 6.51 27.05 -5.24
C LEU A 345 8.03 27.05 -4.98
N PRO A 346 8.69 28.21 -4.98
CA PRO A 346 10.04 28.33 -4.45
C PRO A 346 10.05 28.36 -2.92
N ASP A 347 11.23 28.23 -2.32
CA ASP A 347 11.44 28.60 -0.93
C ASP A 347 11.13 30.07 -0.69
N SER A 348 10.53 30.36 0.46
CA SER A 348 10.44 31.71 0.98
C SER A 348 11.81 32.12 1.54
N SER A 349 12.24 33.34 1.22
CA SER A 349 13.54 33.89 1.65
C SER A 349 13.61 34.29 3.13
N SER A 350 12.53 34.13 3.89
CA SER A 350 12.44 34.47 5.30
C SER A 350 11.33 33.66 6.00
N THR A 351 11.43 33.51 7.32
CA THR A 351 10.36 32.96 8.16
C THR A 351 9.16 33.90 8.11
N ASP A 352 8.11 33.48 7.41
CA ASP A 352 6.99 34.34 6.99
C ASP A 352 5.62 33.81 7.42
N GLY A 353 5.58 32.76 8.24
CA GLY A 353 4.35 32.10 8.69
C GLY A 353 3.72 31.19 7.63
N THR A 354 4.33 31.07 6.45
CA THR A 354 3.89 30.16 5.40
C THR A 354 4.61 28.82 5.51
N PRO A 355 4.00 27.72 5.02
CA PRO A 355 4.70 26.44 5.00
C PRO A 355 5.90 26.42 4.04
N MET A 356 6.11 27.42 3.17
CA MET A 356 7.28 27.49 2.28
C MET A 356 8.50 28.16 2.90
N SER A 357 8.43 28.55 4.18
CA SER A 357 9.58 29.00 4.95
C SER A 357 9.87 28.01 6.08
N ALA A 358 10.90 28.30 6.88
CA ALA A 358 11.17 27.55 8.11
C ALA A 358 9.98 27.51 9.09
N SER A 359 8.92 28.30 8.89
CA SER A 359 7.68 28.21 9.65
C SER A 359 6.98 26.86 9.52
N PHE A 360 7.31 25.99 8.56
CA PHE A 360 6.68 24.65 8.48
C PHE A 360 6.79 23.85 9.79
N TYR A 361 7.79 24.11 10.63
CA TYR A 361 7.91 23.54 11.98
C TYR A 361 6.77 23.93 12.93
N ASP A 362 6.07 25.03 12.67
CA ASP A 362 4.97 25.57 13.48
C ASP A 362 3.60 24.96 13.12
N TYR A 363 3.58 23.91 12.29
CA TYR A 363 2.35 23.19 11.91
C TYR A 363 1.50 22.79 13.15
N PRO A 364 0.16 23.00 13.11
CA PRO A 364 -0.67 23.37 11.97
C PRO A 364 -0.87 24.88 11.75
N ASN A 365 -0.13 25.75 12.44
CA ASN A 365 -0.38 27.20 12.46
C ASN A 365 0.32 27.96 11.31
N THR A 366 0.51 27.31 10.18
CA THR A 366 1.05 27.93 8.96
C THR A 366 -0.01 28.02 7.89
N HIS A 367 0.05 29.06 7.06
CA HIS A 367 -0.93 29.30 5.99
C HIS A 367 -0.25 29.78 4.71
N PHE A 368 -0.71 29.31 3.55
CA PHE A 368 -0.22 29.86 2.30
C PHE A 368 -0.65 31.33 2.19
N ASN A 369 0.24 32.21 1.73
CA ASN A 369 -0.15 33.57 1.37
C ASN A 369 -0.88 33.60 0.01
N GLN A 370 -1.57 34.70 -0.31
CA GLN A 370 -2.38 34.78 -1.53
C GLN A 370 -1.57 34.56 -2.81
N SER A 371 -0.30 35.00 -2.85
CA SER A 371 0.58 34.79 -4.00
C SER A 371 0.88 33.31 -4.21
N GLN A 372 1.24 32.60 -3.14
CA GLN A 372 1.47 31.15 -3.16
C GLN A 372 0.22 30.38 -3.57
N LYS A 373 -0.97 30.74 -3.04
CA LYS A 373 -2.24 30.12 -3.44
C LYS A 373 -2.49 30.28 -4.95
N ASN A 374 -2.26 31.48 -5.48
CA ASN A 374 -2.42 31.76 -6.90
C ASN A 374 -1.41 30.99 -7.76
N GLN A 375 -0.16 30.87 -7.30
CA GLN A 375 0.89 30.11 -8.01
C GLN A 375 0.60 28.61 -8.05
N ILE A 376 0.16 28.02 -6.93
CA ILE A 376 -0.24 26.61 -6.90
C ILE A 376 -1.41 26.35 -7.86
N LEU A 377 -2.48 27.16 -7.77
CA LEU A 377 -3.71 26.93 -8.53
C LEU A 377 -3.54 27.14 -10.04
N ASN A 378 -2.71 28.10 -10.45
CA ASN A 378 -2.50 28.45 -11.86
C ASN A 378 -1.17 27.92 -12.43
N GLY A 379 -0.37 27.25 -11.60
CA GLY A 379 0.92 26.69 -11.98
C GLY A 379 0.80 25.43 -12.84
N PRO A 380 1.93 24.88 -13.29
CA PRO A 380 1.97 23.71 -14.18
C PRO A 380 1.30 22.46 -13.59
N TYR A 381 1.27 22.35 -12.25
CA TYR A 381 0.62 21.25 -11.53
C TYR A 381 -0.75 21.63 -10.93
N GLY A 382 -1.27 22.83 -11.17
CA GLY A 382 -2.58 23.24 -10.68
C GLY A 382 -3.71 22.34 -11.19
N GLY A 383 -3.53 21.72 -12.37
CA GLY A 383 -4.46 20.75 -12.94
C GLY A 383 -4.58 19.42 -12.18
N PHE A 384 -3.75 19.19 -11.17
CA PHE A 384 -3.85 18.04 -10.25
C PHE A 384 -4.81 18.31 -9.08
N LEU A 385 -5.28 19.56 -8.93
CA LEU A 385 -6.17 19.98 -7.84
C LEU A 385 -7.62 20.04 -8.33
N SER A 386 -8.51 19.33 -7.63
CA SER A 386 -9.95 19.28 -7.92
C SER A 386 -10.83 19.71 -6.76
#